data_AF-A0A1J5DQY2-F1
#
_entry.id   AF-A0A1J5DQY2-F1
#
_cell.length_a   1.000
_cell.length_b   1.000
_cell.length_c   1.000
_cell.angle_alpha   90.00
_cell.angle_beta   90.00
_cell.angle_gamma   90.00
#
_symmetry.space_group_name_H-M   'P 1'
#
loop_
_entity.id
_entity.type
_entity.pdbx_description
1 polymer ?
#
loop_
_entity_poly.entity_id
_entity_poly.type
_entity_poly.pdbx_seq_one_letter_code
_entity_poly.pdbx_strand_id
1 'polypeptide(L)'
;MLDACDDQAELKTLYDLGDSLTDKMQKIARTMYGANGVKLDDTAKVQVERFEAAGFGELPVCIAKTPLSLSANPAIVGAPKDYDFPIRSLRISAGAGFVYALAGNIMTMPGLGAEPAAFDVDIDENGNTTGIF
;
A
#
# COMPACT_ATOMS: atom_id res chain seq x y z
N MET A 1 -17.48 -22.10 -2.88
CA MET A 1 -17.63 -20.74 -3.45
C MET A 1 -19.08 -20.47 -3.79
N LEU A 2 -19.79 -21.39 -4.45
CA LEU A 2 -21.25 -21.33 -4.65
C LEU A 2 -22.02 -21.19 -3.32
N ASP A 3 -21.67 -21.96 -2.30
CA ASP A 3 -22.33 -21.86 -0.97
C ASP A 3 -22.17 -20.50 -0.29
N ALA A 4 -21.06 -19.80 -0.55
CA ALA A 4 -20.81 -18.47 0.02
C ALA A 4 -21.59 -17.35 -0.69
N CYS A 5 -22.20 -17.64 -1.85
CA CYS A 5 -23.06 -16.68 -2.55
C CYS A 5 -24.47 -16.62 -1.95
N ASP A 6 -24.91 -17.67 -1.24
CA ASP A 6 -26.22 -17.74 -0.60
C ASP A 6 -26.25 -17.03 0.77
N ASP A 7 -25.08 -16.71 1.32
CA ASP A 7 -24.94 -15.94 2.57
C ASP A 7 -24.97 -14.43 2.29
N GLN A 8 -25.97 -13.74 2.85
CA GLN A 8 -26.01 -12.27 2.83
C GLN A 8 -25.01 -11.68 3.83
N ALA A 9 -23.82 -11.32 3.35
CA ALA A 9 -22.82 -10.60 4.14
C ALA A 9 -23.05 -9.08 4.07
N GLU A 10 -23.19 -8.44 5.23
CA GLU A 10 -23.20 -6.98 5.33
C GLU A 10 -21.75 -6.44 5.26
N LEU A 11 -21.46 -5.63 4.25
CA LEU A 11 -20.14 -5.01 4.09
C LEU A 11 -19.92 -3.97 5.19
N LYS A 12 -18.93 -4.20 6.04
CA LYS A 12 -18.47 -3.23 7.06
C LYS A 12 -17.07 -2.75 6.72
N THR A 13 -16.90 -1.44 6.64
CA THR A 13 -15.58 -0.82 6.45
C THR A 13 -14.79 -0.86 7.75
N LEU A 14 -13.46 -0.84 7.64
CA LEU A 14 -12.57 -0.92 8.80
C LEU A 14 -12.58 0.36 9.65
N TYR A 15 -12.90 1.48 9.03
CA TYR A 15 -12.88 2.81 9.63
C TYR A 15 -13.96 3.69 8.99
N ASP A 16 -14.25 4.82 9.64
CA ASP A 16 -15.15 5.85 9.14
C ASP A 16 -14.35 6.92 8.38
N LEU A 17 -14.95 7.56 7.38
CA LEU A 17 -14.28 8.64 6.66
C LEU A 17 -14.08 9.88 7.52
N GLY A 18 -14.87 10.09 8.57
CA GLY A 18 -14.67 11.18 9.54
C GLY A 18 -13.55 10.95 10.56
N ASP A 19 -12.95 9.75 10.61
CA ASP A 19 -11.77 9.50 11.45
C ASP A 19 -10.58 10.36 11.01
N SER A 20 -9.71 10.74 11.94
CA SER A 20 -8.45 11.42 11.59
C SER A 20 -7.58 10.54 10.67
N LEU A 21 -6.72 11.15 9.84
CA LEU A 21 -5.83 10.38 8.99
C LEU A 21 -4.94 9.44 9.82
N THR A 22 -4.51 9.89 11.00
CA THR A 22 -3.73 9.08 11.93
C THR A 22 -4.53 7.88 12.44
N ASP A 23 -5.80 8.06 12.81
CA ASP A 23 -6.64 6.97 13.30
C ASP A 23 -6.97 5.95 12.21
N LYS A 24 -7.24 6.40 10.99
CA LYS A 24 -7.40 5.52 9.82
C LYS A 24 -6.17 4.62 9.64
N MET A 25 -4.97 5.22 9.67
CA MET A 25 -3.71 4.49 9.57
C MET A 25 -3.49 3.53 10.75
N GLN A 26 -3.85 3.93 11.98
CA GLN A 26 -3.78 3.06 13.16
C GLN A 26 -4.72 1.85 13.06
N LYS A 27 -5.98 2.06 12.65
CA LYS A 27 -6.98 0.99 12.50
C LYS A 27 -6.51 -0.05 11.48
N ILE A 28 -5.94 0.40 10.35
CA ILE A 28 -5.33 -0.50 9.34
C ILE A 28 -4.16 -1.26 9.94
N ALA A 29 -3.20 -0.57 10.57
CA ALA A 29 -1.99 -1.20 11.10
C ALA A 29 -2.29 -2.26 12.18
N ARG A 30 -3.22 -1.96 13.10
CA ARG A 30 -3.61 -2.88 14.17
C ARG A 30 -4.39 -4.08 13.65
N THR A 31 -5.41 -3.83 12.83
CA THR A 31 -6.38 -4.87 12.47
C THR A 31 -5.89 -5.74 11.33
N MET A 32 -5.23 -5.15 10.32
CA MET A 32 -4.82 -5.88 9.12
C MET A 32 -3.38 -6.38 9.21
N TYR A 33 -2.49 -5.66 9.90
CA TYR A 33 -1.06 -6.01 9.94
C TYR A 33 -0.61 -6.62 11.26
N GLY A 34 -1.39 -6.51 12.34
CA GLY A 34 -0.98 -7.00 13.66
C GLY A 34 0.08 -6.13 14.34
N ALA A 35 0.23 -4.88 13.93
CA ALA A 35 1.10 -3.90 14.57
C ALA A 35 0.44 -3.32 15.84
N ASN A 36 1.25 -2.81 16.76
CA ASN A 36 0.76 -2.09 17.96
C ASN A 36 0.14 -0.73 17.61
N GLY A 37 0.56 -0.14 16.49
CA GLY A 37 0.11 1.14 16.00
C GLY A 37 0.95 1.61 14.82
N VAL A 38 0.86 2.90 14.52
CA VAL A 38 1.71 3.55 13.51
C VAL A 38 2.71 4.47 14.18
N LYS A 39 3.93 4.46 13.66
CA LYS A 39 4.99 5.39 14.02
C LYS A 39 5.20 6.36 12.87
N LEU A 40 4.78 7.61 13.07
CA LEU A 40 4.94 8.68 12.09
C LEU A 40 6.33 9.31 12.24
N ASP A 41 7.07 9.40 11.14
CA ASP A 41 8.25 10.26 11.06
C ASP A 41 7.84 11.75 11.07
N ASP A 42 8.77 12.65 11.38
CA ASP A 42 8.45 14.07 11.54
C ASP A 42 7.89 14.69 10.26
N THR A 43 8.38 14.25 9.09
CA THR A 43 7.79 14.65 7.79
C THR A 43 6.34 14.19 7.65
N ALA A 44 6.02 12.97 8.07
CA ALA A 44 4.66 12.45 8.03
C ALA A 44 3.72 13.21 8.97
N LYS A 45 4.16 13.56 10.18
CA LYS A 45 3.37 14.35 11.13
C LYS A 45 2.94 15.70 10.54
N VAL A 46 3.91 16.46 10.01
CA VAL A 46 3.66 17.76 9.36
C VAL A 46 2.73 17.61 8.17
N GLN A 47 2.86 16.53 7.39
CA GLN A 47 1.99 16.28 6.24
C GLN A 47 0.56 15.93 6.64
N VAL A 48 0.36 15.13 7.70
CA VAL A 48 -0.98 14.84 8.24
C VAL A 48 -1.69 16.12 8.63
N GLU A 49 -1.06 16.95 9.46
CA GLU A 49 -1.65 18.23 9.91
C GLU A 49 -2.01 19.13 8.72
N ARG A 50 -1.10 19.23 7.73
CA ARG A 50 -1.32 20.02 6.52
C ARG A 50 -2.49 19.48 5.69
N PHE A 51 -2.62 18.16 5.57
CA PHE A 51 -3.65 17.54 4.74
C PHE A 51 -5.02 17.64 5.37
N GLU A 52 -5.10 17.48 6.70
CA GLU A 52 -6.34 17.70 7.45
C GLU A 52 -6.77 19.17 7.38
N ALA A 53 -5.85 20.11 7.59
CA ALA A 53 -6.13 21.55 7.47
C ALA A 53 -6.57 21.97 6.06
N ALA A 54 -6.12 21.27 5.03
CA ALA A 54 -6.50 21.51 3.63
C ALA A 54 -7.82 20.82 3.22
N GLY A 55 -8.51 20.14 4.14
CA GLY A 55 -9.79 19.46 3.88
C GLY A 55 -9.66 18.08 3.25
N PHE A 56 -8.46 17.49 3.22
CA PHE A 56 -8.24 16.13 2.72
C PHE A 56 -8.31 15.06 3.81
N GLY A 57 -8.68 15.44 5.04
CA GLY A 57 -8.77 14.53 6.18
C GLY A 57 -9.82 13.43 6.00
N GLU A 58 -10.91 13.72 5.29
CA GLU A 58 -12.00 12.76 5.06
C GLU A 58 -11.69 11.72 3.99
N LEU A 59 -10.61 11.88 3.23
CA LEU A 59 -10.24 10.92 2.21
C LEU A 59 -9.83 9.56 2.83
N PRO A 60 -10.11 8.45 2.14
CA PRO A 60 -9.58 7.14 2.51
C PRO A 60 -8.05 7.11 2.40
N VAL A 61 -7.43 6.17 3.13
CA VAL A 61 -5.99 6.01 3.16
C VAL A 61 -5.57 4.73 2.43
N CYS A 62 -4.59 4.87 1.54
CA CYS A 62 -3.90 3.76 0.89
C CYS A 62 -2.50 3.62 1.50
N ILE A 63 -2.24 2.49 2.16
CA ILE A 63 -0.91 2.19 2.72
C ILE A 63 -0.03 1.56 1.66
N ALA A 64 1.13 2.16 1.48
CA ALA A 64 2.11 1.76 0.51
C ALA A 64 3.29 1.11 1.25
N LYS A 65 3.40 -0.22 1.13
CA LYS A 65 4.40 -1.04 1.83
C LYS A 65 4.91 -2.17 0.92
N THR A 66 5.92 -2.89 1.40
CA THR A 66 6.34 -4.13 0.74
C THR A 66 5.18 -5.16 0.69
N PRO A 67 4.96 -5.86 -0.43
CA PRO A 67 3.98 -6.94 -0.49
C PRO A 67 4.47 -8.22 0.21
N LEU A 68 5.78 -8.33 0.48
CA LEU A 68 6.42 -9.55 0.98
C LEU A 68 6.21 -9.80 2.48
N SER A 69 5.75 -8.80 3.23
CA SER A 69 5.54 -8.87 4.68
C SER A 69 4.29 -8.12 5.10
N LEU A 70 3.63 -8.55 6.18
CA LEU A 70 2.62 -7.73 6.87
C LEU A 70 3.25 -6.49 7.55
N SER A 71 4.53 -6.59 7.91
CA SER A 71 5.32 -5.44 8.35
C SER A 71 5.76 -4.56 7.16
N ALA A 72 6.50 -3.50 7.45
CA ALA A 72 7.18 -2.72 6.41
C ALA A 72 8.56 -3.27 6.02
N ASN A 73 8.99 -4.41 6.59
CA ASN A 73 10.28 -5.05 6.33
C ASN A 73 10.09 -6.38 5.57
N PRO A 74 10.57 -6.51 4.33
CA PRO A 74 10.38 -7.73 3.52
C PRO A 74 11.03 -8.99 4.11
N ALA A 75 12.02 -8.86 5.00
CA ALA A 75 12.68 -10.01 5.62
C ALA A 75 11.85 -10.67 6.73
N ILE A 76 10.83 -9.98 7.26
CA ILE A 76 9.99 -10.50 8.34
C ILE A 76 8.79 -11.22 7.73
N VAL A 77 8.74 -12.54 7.83
CA VAL A 77 7.68 -13.37 7.23
C VAL A 77 6.70 -13.89 8.28
N GLY A 78 5.54 -14.38 7.83
CA GLY A 78 4.49 -14.90 8.70
C GLY A 78 3.59 -13.81 9.29
N ALA A 79 3.15 -13.99 10.53
CA ALA A 79 2.30 -13.07 11.26
C ALA A 79 3.08 -12.34 12.37
N PRO A 80 3.84 -11.27 12.04
CA PRO A 80 4.63 -10.53 13.02
C PRO A 80 3.73 -9.90 14.09
N LYS A 81 4.27 -9.76 15.30
CA LYS A 81 3.62 -9.14 16.46
C LYS A 81 4.60 -8.19 17.15
N ASP A 82 4.08 -7.36 18.06
CA ASP A 82 4.86 -6.49 18.94
C ASP A 82 5.78 -5.50 18.19
N TYR A 83 5.26 -4.91 17.11
CA TYR A 83 5.99 -3.92 16.31
C TYR A 83 5.12 -2.70 15.98
N ASP A 84 5.76 -1.54 15.80
CA ASP A 84 5.10 -0.35 15.28
C ASP A 84 5.28 -0.24 13.77
N PHE A 85 4.20 0.06 13.06
CA PHE A 85 4.24 0.20 11.61
C PHE A 85 4.77 1.58 11.22
N PRO A 86 5.93 1.68 10.53
CA PRO A 86 6.52 2.97 10.20
C PRO A 86 5.76 3.66 9.06
N ILE A 87 5.60 4.97 9.15
CA ILE A 87 5.10 5.82 8.07
C ILE A 87 6.04 7.01 7.93
N ARG A 88 6.73 7.07 6.78
CA ARG A 88 7.78 8.05 6.50
C ARG A 88 7.24 9.35 5.95
N SER A 89 6.27 9.25 5.04
CA SER A 89 5.65 10.41 4.41
C SER A 89 4.28 10.06 3.85
N LEU A 90 3.48 11.08 3.57
CA LEU A 90 2.20 10.98 2.92
C LEU A 90 2.21 11.78 1.61
N ARG A 91 1.43 11.33 0.64
CA ARG A 91 1.12 12.05 -0.60
C ARG A 91 -0.37 12.05 -0.83
N ILE A 92 -0.89 13.03 -1.56
CA ILE A 92 -2.31 13.10 -1.91
C ILE A 92 -2.48 12.78 -3.39
N SER A 93 -3.41 11.89 -3.70
CA SER A 93 -3.91 11.65 -5.04
C SER A 93 -5.31 12.25 -5.16
N ALA A 94 -5.38 13.59 -5.25
CA ALA A 94 -6.65 14.33 -5.13
C ALA A 94 -7.66 13.93 -6.22
N GLY A 95 -7.20 13.71 -7.45
CA GLY A 95 -8.08 13.27 -8.55
C GLY A 95 -8.65 11.86 -8.36
N ALA A 96 -7.91 10.98 -7.68
CA ALA A 96 -8.36 9.62 -7.38
C ALA A 96 -9.09 9.51 -6.03
N GLY A 97 -9.04 10.55 -5.20
CA GLY A 97 -9.78 10.63 -3.94
C GLY A 97 -9.18 9.81 -2.79
N PHE A 98 -7.84 9.75 -2.65
CA PHE A 98 -7.22 9.10 -1.48
C PHE A 98 -5.88 9.72 -1.07
N VAL A 99 -5.49 9.46 0.18
CA VAL A 99 -4.16 9.78 0.74
C VAL A 99 -3.29 8.54 0.72
N TYR A 100 -2.06 8.67 0.22
CA TYR A 100 -1.09 7.60 0.09
C TYR A 100 -0.05 7.70 1.21
N ALA A 101 0.03 6.70 2.10
CA ALA A 101 0.99 6.68 3.20
C ALA A 101 2.15 5.72 2.91
N LEU A 102 3.36 6.25 2.85
CA LEU A 102 4.57 5.51 2.46
C LEU A 102 5.27 4.93 3.69
N ALA A 103 5.26 3.60 3.83
CA ALA A 103 5.90 2.88 4.94
C ALA A 103 7.38 2.54 4.67
N GLY A 104 7.80 2.58 3.41
CA GLY A 104 9.17 2.24 3.01
C GLY A 104 9.52 2.83 1.65
N ASN A 105 10.65 2.37 1.10
CA ASN A 105 11.05 2.74 -0.25
C ASN A 105 10.25 1.92 -1.25
N ILE A 106 9.37 2.58 -1.99
CA ILE A 106 8.56 1.96 -3.02
C ILE A 106 9.14 2.35 -4.36
N MET A 107 9.47 1.35 -5.17
CA MET A 107 9.89 1.57 -6.54
C MET A 107 8.69 1.97 -7.38
N THR A 108 8.65 3.24 -7.81
CA THR A 108 7.65 3.74 -8.76
C THR A 108 8.11 3.61 -10.21
N MET A 109 9.40 3.35 -10.43
CA MET A 109 10.01 3.19 -11.75
C MET A 109 11.01 2.03 -11.67
N PRO A 110 10.61 0.81 -12.08
CA PRO A 110 11.53 -0.31 -12.10
C PRO A 110 12.61 -0.08 -13.18
N GLY A 111 13.85 -0.42 -12.86
CA GLY A 111 14.93 -0.45 -13.83
C GLY A 111 14.93 -1.74 -14.65
N LEU A 112 15.72 -1.76 -15.71
CA LEU A 112 16.02 -2.98 -16.46
C LEU A 112 17.01 -3.86 -15.67
N GLY A 113 16.91 -5.18 -15.84
CA GLY A 113 17.88 -6.13 -15.29
C GLY A 113 19.25 -6.00 -15.96
N ALA A 114 20.26 -6.70 -15.41
CA ALA A 114 21.59 -6.75 -16.03
C ALA A 114 21.56 -7.35 -17.44
N GLU A 115 20.70 -8.35 -17.65
CA GLU A 115 20.37 -8.94 -18.94
C GLU A 115 18.87 -8.69 -19.20
N PRO A 116 18.51 -7.61 -19.92
CA PRO A 116 17.13 -7.34 -20.28
C PRO A 116 16.59 -8.38 -21.25
N ALA A 117 15.35 -8.86 -21.01
CA ALA A 117 14.64 -9.75 -21.93
C ALA A 117 14.55 -9.20 -23.35
N ALA A 118 14.64 -7.88 -23.53
CA ALA A 118 14.66 -7.23 -24.83
C ALA A 118 15.78 -7.71 -25.78
N PHE A 119 16.86 -8.32 -25.28
CA PHE A 119 17.89 -8.92 -26.13
C PHE A 119 17.45 -10.22 -26.79
N ASP A 120 16.50 -10.94 -26.20
CA ASP A 120 15.99 -12.23 -26.68
C ASP A 120 14.67 -12.09 -27.46
N VAL A 121 14.07 -10.89 -27.48
CA VAL A 121 12.84 -10.61 -28.21
C VAL A 121 13.13 -10.50 -29.70
N ASP A 122 12.53 -11.38 -30.50
CA ASP A 122 12.66 -11.39 -31.96
C ASP A 122 11.40 -11.94 -32.65
N ILE A 123 11.38 -11.93 -33.98
CA ILE A 123 10.34 -12.49 -34.82
C ILE A 123 10.97 -13.54 -35.75
N ASP A 124 10.46 -14.77 -35.71
CA ASP A 124 10.95 -15.86 -36.57
C ASP A 124 10.52 -15.69 -38.05
N GLU A 125 11.03 -16.55 -38.92
CA GLU A 125 10.73 -16.54 -40.36
C GLU A 125 9.24 -16.77 -40.70
N ASN A 126 8.46 -17.31 -39.76
CA ASN A 126 7.02 -17.53 -39.89
C ASN A 126 6.20 -16.37 -39.32
N GLY A 127 6.84 -15.33 -38.79
CA GLY A 127 6.19 -14.18 -38.17
C GLY A 127 5.79 -14.41 -36.71
N ASN A 128 6.28 -15.46 -36.05
CA ASN A 128 6.00 -15.72 -34.64
C ASN A 128 6.98 -14.95 -33.75
N THR A 129 6.48 -14.37 -32.66
CA THR A 129 7.32 -13.68 -31.67
C THR A 129 7.98 -14.67 -30.70
N THR A 130 9.29 -14.54 -30.52
CA THR A 130 10.10 -15.29 -29.54
C THR A 130 10.57 -14.37 -28.40
N GLY A 131 10.85 -14.93 -27.22
CA GLY A 131 11.49 -14.19 -26.10
C GLY A 131 10.58 -13.26 -25.27
N ILE A 132 9.25 -13.31 -25.46
CA ILE A 132 8.28 -12.44 -24.76
C ILE A 132 7.68 -13.13 -23.51
N PHE A 133 7.85 -14.45 -23.35
CA PHE A 133 7.36 -15.25 -22.22
C PHE A 133 8.35 -16.33 -21.81
#